data_AF-A0A7D7VUC6-F1
#
_entry.id   AF-A0A7D7VUC6-F1
#
_cell.length_a   1.000
_cell.length_b   1.000
_cell.length_c   1.000
_cell.angle_alpha   90.00
_cell.angle_beta   90.00
_cell.angle_gamma   90.00
#
_symmetry.space_group_name_H-M   'P 1'
#
loop_
_entity.id
_entity.type
_entity.pdbx_description
1 polymer ?
#
loop_
_entity_poly.entity_id
_entity_poly.type
_entity_poly.pdbx_seq_one_letter_code
_entity_poly.pdbx_strand_id
1 'polypeptide(L)'
;MKKDNLQNKLFESGLIEKGNLEDIEAFKRQHKLEYALEHQKEYSKKRVRKTLILTHKEFAFLSEMASKHKMKLPPFMVYLMFKSLREIQIEPTDIVQKEILSLLRSIDNSFTEQCLVTKFNPQIDQSVIASNKEEVSKRIQDIEDLLLYPPKLIDWLSFQVQNDAQFIIKLLQEISLYLQNSHDYKIQNQKEHLQ
;
A
#
# COMPACT_ATOMS: atom_id res chain seq x y z
N MET A 1 10.18 26.37 -0.58
CA MET A 1 10.30 27.76 -0.11
C MET A 1 11.67 27.95 0.51
N LYS A 2 12.40 28.99 0.10
CA LYS A 2 13.75 29.31 0.62
C LYS A 2 13.66 29.44 2.14
N LYS A 3 14.60 28.84 2.87
CA LYS A 3 14.76 29.07 4.30
C LYS A 3 15.07 30.55 4.48
N ASP A 4 14.11 31.34 4.94
CA ASP A 4 14.36 32.72 5.37
C ASP A 4 15.32 32.64 6.56
N ASN A 5 16.60 32.85 6.25
CA ASN A 5 17.66 32.70 7.22
C ASN A 5 17.52 33.86 8.22
N LEU A 6 17.54 33.56 9.52
CA LEU A 6 17.45 34.52 10.64
C LEU A 6 18.32 35.77 10.39
N GLN A 7 19.46 35.57 9.74
CA GLN A 7 20.40 36.61 9.32
C GLN A 7 19.77 37.66 8.40
N ASN A 8 19.00 37.28 7.38
CA ASN A 8 18.34 38.20 6.46
C ASN A 8 17.27 39.04 7.17
N LYS A 9 16.45 38.39 8.01
CA LYS A 9 15.41 39.07 8.80
C LYS A 9 16.00 40.03 9.85
N LEU A 10 17.15 39.69 10.43
CA LEU A 10 17.90 40.58 11.31
C LEU A 10 18.46 41.81 10.55
N PHE A 11 18.97 41.61 9.33
CA PHE A 11 19.40 42.72 8.47
C PHE A 11 18.23 43.63 8.07
N GLU A 12 17.11 43.06 7.61
CA GLU A 12 15.91 43.80 7.20
C GLU A 12 15.26 44.59 8.36
N SER A 13 15.39 44.11 9.59
CA SER A 13 14.88 44.80 10.78
C SER A 13 15.66 46.07 11.16
N GLY A 14 16.85 46.29 10.58
CA GLY A 14 17.75 47.40 10.94
C GLY A 14 18.33 47.30 12.36
N LEU A 15 18.10 46.21 13.09
CA LEU A 15 18.56 46.02 14.47
C LEU A 15 20.08 45.85 14.56
N ILE A 16 20.70 45.30 13.50
CA ILE A 16 22.16 45.15 13.42
C ILE A 16 22.84 46.53 13.38
N GLU A 17 22.26 47.50 12.66
CA GLU A 17 22.81 48.85 12.50
C GLU A 17 22.67 49.69 13.79
N LYS A 18 21.62 49.44 14.58
CA LYS A 18 21.39 50.10 15.87
C LYS A 18 22.27 49.57 17.00
N GLY A 19 22.83 48.37 16.86
CA GLY A 19 23.81 47.80 17.80
C GLY A 19 23.29 47.48 19.20
N ASN A 20 21.99 47.55 19.47
CA ASN A 20 21.42 47.21 20.77
C ASN A 20 21.32 45.69 20.96
N LEU A 21 22.15 45.15 21.87
CA LEU A 21 22.22 43.73 22.15
C LEU A 21 20.92 43.15 22.69
N GLU A 22 20.17 43.91 23.51
CA GLU A 22 18.93 43.43 24.13
C GLU A 22 17.82 43.24 23.08
N ASP A 23 17.70 44.20 22.15
CA ASP A 23 16.71 44.14 21.07
C ASP A 23 17.02 43.01 20.06
N ILE A 24 18.30 42.77 19.79
CA ILE A 24 18.75 41.67 18.93
C ILE A 24 18.44 40.32 19.59
N GLU A 25 18.63 40.17 20.89
CA GLU A 25 18.27 38.94 21.61
C GLU A 25 16.76 38.72 21.64
N ALA A 26 15.97 39.77 21.90
CA ALA A 26 14.52 39.71 21.88
C ALA A 26 14.00 39.27 20.50
N PHE A 27 14.54 39.84 19.42
CA PHE A 27 14.21 39.48 18.05
C PHE A 27 14.54 38.01 17.72
N LYS A 28 15.71 37.52 18.15
CA LYS A 28 16.09 36.11 17.96
C LYS A 28 15.14 35.14 18.67
N ARG A 29 14.71 35.48 19.90
CA ARG A 29 13.74 34.68 20.67
C ARG A 29 12.37 34.67 19.99
N GLN A 30 11.89 35.84 19.56
CA GLN A 30 10.63 36.00 18.82
C GLN A 30 10.63 35.16 17.54
N HIS A 31 11.69 35.29 16.71
CA HIS A 31 11.82 34.57 15.45
C HIS A 31 11.85 33.05 15.64
N LYS A 32 12.52 32.56 16.69
CA LYS A 32 12.55 31.11 17.01
C LYS A 32 11.16 30.59 17.37
N LEU A 33 10.37 31.39 18.07
CA LEU A 33 9.02 31.04 18.49
C LEU A 33 8.05 31.05 17.30
N GLU A 34 8.12 32.07 16.44
CA GLU A 34 7.35 32.15 15.19
C GLU A 34 7.68 31.01 14.22
N TYR A 35 8.96 30.70 14.04
CA TYR A 35 9.39 29.56 13.21
C TYR A 35 8.84 28.23 13.73
N ALA A 36 8.87 28.01 15.05
CA ALA A 36 8.30 26.81 15.66
C ALA A 36 6.78 26.72 15.44
N LEU A 37 6.06 27.84 15.58
CA LEU A 37 4.62 27.91 15.35
C LEU A 37 4.25 27.71 13.88
N GLU A 38 5.00 28.29 12.94
CA GLU A 38 4.81 28.09 11.50
C GLU A 38 5.08 26.64 11.10
N HIS A 39 6.18 26.06 11.58
CA HIS A 39 6.49 24.66 11.33
C HIS A 39 5.42 23.73 11.93
N GLN A 40 4.89 24.04 13.11
CA GLN A 40 3.78 23.30 13.71
C GLN A 40 2.49 23.47 12.90
N LYS A 41 2.16 24.68 12.43
CA LYS A 41 1.01 24.93 11.55
C LYS A 41 1.14 24.15 10.24
N GLU A 42 2.29 24.18 9.60
CA GLU A 42 2.55 23.46 8.35
C GLU A 42 2.48 21.93 8.57
N TYR A 43 3.04 21.44 9.67
CA TYR A 43 2.98 20.03 10.07
C TYR A 43 1.54 19.58 10.37
N SER A 44 0.74 20.45 11.00
CA SER A 44 -0.66 20.17 11.32
C SER A 44 -1.57 20.19 10.08
N LYS A 45 -1.30 21.06 9.10
CA LYS A 45 -2.03 21.09 7.81
C LYS A 45 -1.76 19.85 6.94
N LYS A 46 -0.55 19.28 7.00
CA LYS A 46 -0.15 18.15 6.13
C LYS A 46 -0.53 16.77 6.66
N ARG A 47 -0.93 16.61 7.93
CA ARG A 47 -1.31 15.32 8.51
C ARG A 47 -2.81 15.22 8.78
N VAL A 48 -3.48 14.33 8.05
CA VAL A 48 -4.84 13.89 8.37
C VAL A 48 -4.82 13.20 9.73
N ARG A 49 -5.23 13.89 10.79
CA ARG A 49 -5.45 13.28 12.11
C ARG A 49 -6.86 12.67 12.12
N LYS A 50 -6.94 11.36 12.33
CA LYS A 50 -8.19 10.68 12.70
C LYS A 50 -8.14 10.35 14.19
N THR A 51 -9.13 10.82 14.92
CA THR A 51 -9.28 10.52 16.35
C THR A 51 -10.02 9.20 16.50
N LEU A 52 -9.48 8.29 17.31
CA LEU A 52 -10.15 7.07 17.74
C LEU A 52 -10.68 7.28 19.15
N ILE A 53 -11.98 7.08 19.34
CA ILE A 53 -12.61 7.12 20.67
C ILE A 53 -12.69 5.67 21.14
N LEU A 54 -12.06 5.39 22.28
CA LEU A 54 -12.01 4.07 22.90
C LEU A 54 -12.60 4.17 24.31
N THR A 55 -13.33 3.15 24.73
CA THR A 55 -13.71 2.96 26.12
C THR A 55 -12.49 2.63 26.98
N HIS A 56 -12.62 2.79 28.29
CA HIS A 56 -11.55 2.44 29.22
C HIS A 56 -11.14 0.96 29.10
N LYS A 57 -12.10 0.05 28.90
CA LYS A 57 -11.82 -1.39 28.76
C LYS A 57 -11.01 -1.69 27.50
N GLU A 58 -11.39 -1.09 26.37
CA GLU A 58 -10.68 -1.25 25.10
C GLU A 58 -9.26 -0.69 25.17
N PHE A 59 -9.10 0.50 25.77
CA PHE A 59 -7.78 1.12 25.92
C PHE A 59 -6.85 0.28 26.82
N ALA A 60 -7.37 -0.24 27.94
CA ALA A 60 -6.62 -1.10 28.84
C ALA A 60 -6.18 -2.39 28.14
N PHE A 61 -7.09 -3.05 27.42
CA PHE A 61 -6.81 -4.24 26.63
C PHE A 61 -5.71 -3.99 25.57
N LEU A 62 -5.83 -2.92 24.79
CA LEU A 62 -4.84 -2.59 23.75
C LEU A 62 -3.47 -2.26 24.35
N SER A 63 -3.43 -1.61 25.50
CA SER A 63 -2.19 -1.28 26.21
C SER A 63 -1.51 -2.53 26.77
N GLU A 64 -2.29 -3.47 27.31
CA GLU A 64 -1.79 -4.78 27.77
C GLU A 64 -1.21 -5.57 26.60
N MET A 65 -1.93 -5.64 25.47
CA MET A 65 -1.47 -6.36 24.28
C MET A 65 -0.21 -5.72 23.66
N ALA A 66 -0.15 -4.38 23.58
CA ALA A 66 1.06 -3.68 23.15
C ALA A 66 2.27 -4.06 24.03
N SER A 67 2.07 -4.12 25.35
CA SER A 67 3.10 -4.50 26.31
C SER A 67 3.55 -5.96 26.13
N LYS A 68 2.62 -6.89 25.92
CA LYS A 68 2.93 -8.31 25.62
C LYS A 68 3.78 -8.46 24.36
N HIS A 69 3.52 -7.64 23.33
CA HIS A 69 4.29 -7.62 22.09
C HIS A 69 5.54 -6.74 22.15
N LYS A 70 5.91 -6.19 23.31
CA LYS A 70 7.07 -5.29 23.51
C LYS A 70 7.02 -4.04 22.62
N MET A 71 5.81 -3.52 22.37
CA MET A 71 5.59 -2.33 21.55
C MET A 71 4.92 -1.20 22.35
N LYS A 72 5.16 0.05 21.95
CA LYS A 72 4.35 1.19 22.44
C LYS A 72 2.96 1.12 21.80
N LEU A 73 1.94 1.62 22.50
CA LEU A 73 0.55 1.60 22.02
C LEU A 73 0.36 2.24 20.63
N PRO A 74 0.90 3.44 20.31
CA PRO A 74 0.66 4.02 18.98
C PRO A 74 1.24 3.18 17.82
N PRO A 75 2.52 2.71 17.88
CA PRO A 75 3.03 1.74 16.91
C PRO A 75 2.24 0.43 16.85
N PHE A 76 1.76 -0.08 17.99
CA PHE A 76 0.95 -1.29 18.04
C PHE A 76 -0.41 -1.12 17.33
N MET A 77 -1.07 0.02 17.53
CA MET A 77 -2.31 0.36 16.84
C MET A 77 -2.11 0.47 15.32
N VAL A 78 -1.01 1.10 14.90
CA VAL A 78 -0.61 1.14 13.48
C VAL A 78 -0.39 -0.27 12.96
N TYR A 79 0.37 -1.09 13.68
CA TYR A 79 0.59 -2.49 13.32
C TYR A 79 -0.72 -3.26 13.16
N LEU A 80 -1.68 -3.12 14.07
CA LEU A 80 -3.00 -3.78 13.95
C LEU A 80 -3.79 -3.29 12.74
N MET A 81 -3.80 -1.97 12.48
CA MET A 81 -4.47 -1.39 11.30
C MET A 81 -3.88 -1.90 9.98
N PHE A 82 -2.57 -2.12 9.91
CA PHE A 82 -1.91 -2.66 8.73
C PHE A 82 -1.88 -4.20 8.70
N LYS A 83 -2.07 -4.86 9.85
CA LYS A 83 -2.13 -6.32 9.94
C LYS A 83 -3.33 -6.86 9.19
N SER A 84 -4.49 -6.20 9.28
CA SER A 84 -5.67 -6.59 8.49
C SER A 84 -5.39 -6.56 6.99
N LEU A 85 -4.60 -5.59 6.52
CA LEU A 85 -4.20 -5.51 5.11
C LEU A 85 -3.32 -6.70 4.69
N ARG A 86 -2.55 -7.30 5.60
CA ARG A 86 -1.71 -8.48 5.29
C ARG A 86 -2.51 -9.75 5.06
N GLU A 87 -3.71 -9.83 5.63
CA GLU A 87 -4.60 -10.98 5.50
C GLU A 87 -5.55 -10.85 4.31
N ILE A 88 -5.53 -9.73 3.57
CA ILE A 88 -6.32 -9.55 2.35
C ILE A 88 -5.82 -10.54 1.29
N GLN A 89 -6.74 -11.27 0.68
CA GLN A 89 -6.47 -12.13 -0.47
C GLN A 89 -6.53 -11.31 -1.76
N ILE A 90 -5.62 -11.60 -2.69
CA ILE A 90 -5.58 -10.96 -4.00
C ILE A 90 -6.29 -11.86 -4.99
N GLU A 91 -7.56 -11.55 -5.19
CA GLU A 91 -8.44 -12.26 -6.12
C GLU A 91 -8.40 -11.62 -7.50
N PRO A 92 -8.35 -12.42 -8.58
CA PRO A 92 -8.66 -11.91 -9.91
C PRO A 92 -10.11 -11.42 -9.95
N THR A 93 -10.41 -10.50 -10.86
CA THR A 93 -11.81 -10.08 -11.07
C THR A 93 -12.64 -11.25 -11.60
N ASP A 94 -13.95 -11.25 -11.34
CA ASP A 94 -14.89 -12.28 -11.81
C ASP A 94 -14.77 -12.55 -13.32
N ILE A 95 -14.50 -11.50 -14.11
CA ILE A 95 -14.33 -11.61 -15.57
C ILE A 95 -13.07 -12.41 -15.88
N VAL A 96 -11.93 -12.01 -15.29
CA VAL A 96 -10.64 -12.67 -15.50
C VAL A 96 -10.67 -14.11 -15.00
N GLN A 97 -11.32 -14.37 -13.85
CA GLN A 97 -11.49 -15.72 -13.32
C GLN A 97 -12.28 -16.62 -14.29
N LYS A 98 -13.38 -16.11 -14.86
CA LYS A 98 -14.15 -16.85 -15.87
C LYS A 98 -13.36 -17.11 -17.14
N GLU A 99 -12.56 -16.14 -17.59
CA GLU A 99 -11.67 -16.30 -18.74
C GLU A 99 -10.63 -17.40 -18.50
N ILE A 100 -9.98 -17.40 -17.33
CA ILE A 100 -9.00 -18.45 -16.97
C ILE A 100 -9.69 -19.82 -16.95
N LEU A 101 -10.83 -19.97 -16.28
CA LEU A 101 -11.55 -21.25 -16.23
C LEU A 101 -11.99 -21.73 -17.62
N SER A 102 -12.40 -20.81 -18.49
CA SER A 102 -12.73 -21.13 -19.88
C SER A 102 -11.52 -21.64 -20.66
N LEU A 103 -10.36 -20.98 -20.51
CA LEU A 103 -9.10 -21.39 -21.12
C LEU A 103 -8.64 -22.76 -20.62
N LEU A 104 -8.74 -23.03 -19.32
CA LEU A 104 -8.38 -24.34 -18.74
C LEU A 104 -9.23 -25.47 -19.34
N ARG A 105 -10.55 -25.26 -19.46
CA ARG A 105 -11.44 -26.23 -20.13
C ARG A 105 -11.09 -26.42 -21.60
N SER A 106 -10.73 -25.34 -22.30
CA SER A 106 -10.31 -25.44 -23.69
C SER A 106 -9.01 -26.22 -23.84
N ILE A 107 -8.06 -26.05 -22.93
CA ILE A 107 -6.80 -26.82 -22.88
C ILE A 107 -7.09 -28.29 -22.63
N ASP A 108 -7.92 -28.63 -21.64
CA ASP A 108 -8.26 -30.01 -21.31
C ASP A 108 -8.93 -30.75 -22.49
N ASN A 109 -9.88 -30.07 -23.15
CA ASN A 109 -10.56 -30.59 -24.32
C ASN A 109 -9.58 -30.81 -25.49
N SER A 110 -8.78 -29.79 -25.83
CA SER A 110 -7.82 -29.89 -26.93
C SER A 110 -6.75 -30.96 -26.68
N PHE A 111 -6.26 -31.06 -25.44
CA PHE A 111 -5.28 -32.07 -25.07
C PHE A 111 -5.89 -33.49 -25.11
N THR A 112 -7.14 -33.64 -24.66
CA THR A 112 -7.86 -34.92 -24.75
C THR A 112 -8.06 -35.35 -26.21
N GLU A 113 -8.43 -34.44 -27.10
CA GLU A 113 -8.54 -34.71 -28.54
C GLU A 113 -7.18 -35.14 -29.14
N GLN A 114 -6.11 -34.42 -28.81
CA GLN A 114 -4.76 -34.78 -29.24
C GLN A 114 -4.34 -36.17 -28.74
N CYS A 115 -4.62 -36.51 -27.48
CA CYS A 115 -4.37 -37.84 -26.93
C CYS A 115 -5.13 -38.93 -27.69
N LEU A 116 -6.39 -38.68 -28.06
CA LEU A 116 -7.21 -39.62 -28.83
C LEU A 116 -6.62 -39.88 -30.21
N VAL A 117 -6.19 -38.84 -30.92
CA VAL A 117 -5.54 -38.97 -32.24
C VAL A 117 -4.22 -39.72 -32.12
N THR A 118 -3.42 -39.37 -31.12
CA THR A 118 -2.08 -39.92 -30.87
C THR A 118 -2.13 -41.39 -30.45
N LYS A 119 -3.21 -41.81 -29.78
CA LYS A 119 -3.43 -43.20 -29.35
C LYS A 119 -3.38 -44.21 -30.49
N PHE A 120 -3.72 -43.81 -31.72
CA PHE A 120 -3.69 -44.69 -32.89
C PHE A 120 -2.32 -44.74 -33.59
N ASN A 121 -1.33 -43.99 -33.12
CA ASN A 121 0.02 -44.04 -33.65
C ASN A 121 0.84 -45.14 -32.93
N PRO A 122 1.24 -46.22 -33.64
CA PRO A 122 1.98 -47.32 -33.03
C PRO A 122 3.41 -46.96 -32.62
N GLN A 123 3.94 -45.81 -33.05
CA GLN A 123 5.28 -45.34 -32.69
C GLN A 123 5.32 -44.62 -31.34
N ILE A 124 4.17 -44.34 -30.73
CA ILE A 124 4.08 -43.58 -29.49
C ILE A 124 3.66 -44.53 -28.36
N ASP A 125 4.47 -44.56 -27.31
CA ASP A 125 4.17 -45.35 -26.13
C ASP A 125 2.94 -44.77 -25.39
N GLN A 126 1.97 -45.63 -25.12
CA GLN A 126 0.76 -45.29 -24.38
C GLN A 126 1.06 -44.85 -22.95
N SER A 127 2.17 -45.34 -22.36
CA SER A 127 2.61 -44.91 -21.03
C SER A 127 2.95 -43.41 -20.99
N VAL A 128 3.53 -42.89 -22.08
CA VAL A 128 3.88 -41.47 -22.22
C VAL A 128 2.62 -40.62 -22.36
N ILE A 129 1.63 -41.08 -23.14
CA ILE A 129 0.34 -40.39 -23.27
C ILE A 129 -0.36 -40.30 -21.91
N ALA A 130 -0.37 -41.39 -21.14
CA ALA A 130 -0.97 -41.42 -19.81
C ALA A 130 -0.26 -40.49 -18.82
N SER A 131 1.09 -40.50 -18.80
CA SER A 131 1.89 -39.61 -17.95
C SER A 131 1.66 -38.14 -18.27
N ASN A 132 1.63 -37.77 -19.56
CA ASN A 132 1.39 -36.38 -19.96
C ASN A 132 -0.03 -35.93 -19.60
N LYS A 133 -1.02 -36.82 -19.72
CA LYS A 133 -2.39 -36.54 -19.30
C LYS A 133 -2.49 -36.27 -17.80
N GLU A 134 -1.84 -37.10 -16.99
CA GLU A 134 -1.80 -36.89 -15.55
C GLU A 134 -1.13 -35.56 -15.18
N GLU A 135 -0.01 -35.21 -15.84
CA GLU A 135 0.68 -33.95 -15.58
C GLU A 135 -0.17 -32.73 -15.97
N VAL A 136 -0.83 -32.76 -17.13
CA VAL A 136 -1.71 -31.67 -17.57
C VAL A 136 -2.90 -31.52 -16.62
N SER A 137 -3.59 -32.60 -16.28
CA SER A 137 -4.71 -32.56 -15.34
C SER A 137 -4.28 -32.05 -13.96
N LYS A 138 -3.09 -32.45 -13.47
CA LYS A 138 -2.54 -31.93 -12.22
C LYS A 138 -2.28 -30.43 -12.28
N ARG A 139 -1.67 -29.93 -13.37
CA ARG A 139 -1.43 -28.49 -13.55
C ARG A 139 -2.71 -27.68 -13.63
N ILE A 140 -3.76 -28.22 -14.27
CA ILE A 140 -5.08 -27.59 -14.29
C ILE A 140 -5.62 -27.48 -12.86
N GLN A 141 -5.58 -28.58 -12.10
CA GLN A 141 -6.03 -28.59 -10.70
C GLN A 141 -5.25 -27.59 -9.84
N ASP A 142 -3.92 -27.53 -9.98
CA ASP A 142 -3.07 -26.58 -9.25
C ASP A 142 -3.49 -25.12 -9.52
N ILE A 143 -3.89 -24.81 -10.76
CA ILE A 143 -4.37 -23.47 -11.14
C ILE A 143 -5.77 -23.21 -10.58
N GLU A 144 -6.69 -24.18 -10.64
CA GLU A 144 -8.03 -24.07 -10.07
C GLU A 144 -7.98 -23.85 -8.55
N ASP A 145 -7.09 -24.57 -7.86
CA ASP A 145 -6.87 -24.42 -6.43
C ASP A 145 -6.33 -23.02 -6.08
N LEU A 146 -5.43 -22.47 -6.90
CA LEU A 146 -4.94 -21.09 -6.72
C LEU A 146 -6.03 -20.03 -6.94
N LEU A 147 -7.04 -20.31 -7.77
CA LEU A 147 -8.20 -19.43 -7.95
C LEU A 147 -9.17 -19.52 -6.77
N LEU A 148 -9.32 -20.70 -6.16
CA LEU A 148 -10.15 -20.91 -4.97
C LEU A 148 -9.50 -20.40 -3.69
N TYR A 149 -8.17 -20.47 -3.63
CA TYR A 149 -7.36 -20.04 -2.50
C TYR A 149 -6.30 -19.04 -2.95
N PRO A 150 -6.70 -17.79 -3.21
CA PRO A 150 -5.80 -16.76 -3.72
C PRO A 150 -4.70 -16.44 -2.71
N PRO A 151 -3.52 -16.02 -3.18
CA PRO A 151 -2.42 -15.65 -2.31
C PRO A 151 -2.78 -14.44 -1.46
N LYS A 152 -2.23 -14.39 -0.25
CA LYS A 152 -2.32 -13.19 0.59
C LYS A 152 -1.54 -12.05 -0.05
N LEU A 153 -1.99 -10.82 0.20
CA LEU A 153 -1.37 -9.61 -0.31
C LEU A 153 0.13 -9.56 0.00
N ILE A 154 0.55 -10.00 1.19
CA ILE A 154 1.97 -9.97 1.57
C ILE A 154 2.84 -10.93 0.73
N ASP A 155 2.31 -12.11 0.41
CA ASP A 155 3.01 -13.11 -0.38
C ASP A 155 3.06 -12.68 -1.85
N TRP A 156 1.93 -12.14 -2.35
CA TRP A 156 1.84 -11.57 -3.69
C TRP A 156 2.79 -10.38 -3.88
N LEU A 157 2.83 -9.43 -2.94
CA LEU A 157 3.76 -8.30 -2.98
C LEU A 157 5.22 -8.77 -2.98
N SER A 158 5.54 -9.77 -2.14
CA SER A 158 6.90 -10.33 -2.07
C SER A 158 7.30 -10.98 -3.40
N PHE A 159 6.40 -11.73 -4.01
CA PHE A 159 6.60 -12.32 -5.33
C PHE A 159 6.83 -11.24 -6.41
N GLN A 160 5.99 -10.20 -6.46
CA GLN A 160 6.13 -9.14 -7.47
C GLN A 160 7.42 -8.35 -7.32
N VAL A 161 7.87 -8.06 -6.10
CA VAL A 161 9.14 -7.37 -5.85
C VAL A 161 10.34 -8.19 -6.36
N GLN A 162 10.27 -9.52 -6.27
CA GLN A 162 11.34 -10.40 -6.75
C GLN A 162 11.34 -10.58 -8.27
N ASN A 163 10.16 -10.52 -8.90
CA ASN A 163 9.98 -10.91 -10.31
C ASN A 163 9.77 -9.73 -11.27
N ASP A 164 9.39 -8.54 -10.80
CA ASP A 164 9.27 -7.32 -11.60
C ASP A 164 10.14 -6.20 -11.00
N ALA A 165 11.28 -5.94 -11.65
CA ALA A 165 12.24 -4.91 -11.23
C ALA A 165 11.66 -3.48 -11.21
N GLN A 166 10.57 -3.23 -11.94
CA GLN A 166 9.90 -1.93 -11.99
C GLN A 166 8.64 -1.87 -11.11
N PHE A 167 8.30 -2.96 -10.42
CA PHE A 167 7.06 -3.08 -9.66
C PHE A 167 6.87 -1.93 -8.67
N ILE A 168 7.90 -1.63 -7.87
CA ILE A 168 7.83 -0.56 -6.86
C ILE A 168 7.58 0.81 -7.50
N ILE A 169 8.17 1.07 -8.66
CA ILE A 169 7.99 2.35 -9.37
C ILE A 169 6.54 2.45 -9.85
N LYS A 170 6.00 1.40 -10.49
CA LYS A 170 4.61 1.35 -10.96
C LYS A 170 3.63 1.51 -9.79
N LEU A 171 3.88 0.80 -8.68
CA LEU A 171 3.04 0.89 -7.48
C LEU A 171 3.02 2.31 -6.90
N LEU A 172 4.18 2.99 -6.85
CA LEU A 172 4.25 4.38 -6.38
C LEU A 172 3.50 5.35 -7.32
N GLN A 173 3.53 5.11 -8.64
CA GLN A 173 2.77 5.90 -9.60
C GLN A 173 1.26 5.73 -9.38
N GLU A 174 0.78 4.49 -9.22
CA GLU A 174 -0.63 4.20 -8.94
C GLU A 174 -1.10 4.80 -7.62
N ILE A 175 -0.29 4.69 -6.55
CA ILE A 175 -0.60 5.34 -5.26
C ILE A 175 -0.66 6.85 -5.43
N SER A 176 0.24 7.45 -6.20
CA SER A 176 0.24 8.89 -6.46
C SER A 176 -1.04 9.33 -7.19
N LEU A 177 -1.44 8.60 -8.23
CA LEU A 177 -2.69 8.85 -8.97
C LEU A 177 -3.92 8.73 -8.06
N TYR A 178 -3.98 7.68 -7.25
CA TYR A 178 -5.06 7.49 -6.28
C TYR A 178 -5.14 8.65 -5.28
N LEU A 179 -4.00 9.09 -4.74
CA LEU A 179 -3.94 10.20 -3.79
C LEU A 179 -4.40 11.52 -4.42
N GLN A 180 -4.00 11.81 -5.66
CA GLN A 180 -4.45 12.99 -6.41
C GLN A 180 -5.97 12.98 -6.59
N ASN A 181 -6.53 11.89 -7.11
CA ASN A 181 -7.97 11.75 -7.32
C ASN A 181 -8.78 11.80 -6.01
N SER A 182 -8.23 11.28 -4.91
CA SER A 182 -8.86 11.37 -3.58
C SER A 182 -8.87 12.79 -3.01
N HIS A 183 -7.95 13.65 -3.46
CA HIS A 183 -7.88 15.05 -3.05
C HIS A 183 -8.90 15.89 -3.81
N ASP A 184 -9.08 15.64 -5.11
CA ASP A 184 -10.08 16.32 -5.94
C ASP A 184 -11.52 16.00 -5.50
N TYR A 185 -11.79 14.75 -5.12
CA TYR A 185 -13.11 14.34 -4.58
C TYR A 185 -13.47 15.08 -3.28
N LYS A 186 -12.46 15.41 -2.44
CA LYS A 186 -12.67 16.19 -1.21
C LYS A 186 -12.92 17.67 -1.50
N ILE A 187 -12.33 18.22 -2.55
CA ILE A 187 -12.49 19.64 -2.94
C ILE A 187 -13.88 19.86 -3.57
N GLN A 188 -14.42 18.91 -4.34
CA GLN A 188 -15.77 18.97 -4.88
C GLN A 188 -16.85 18.94 -3.78
N ASN A 189 -16.78 17.97 -2.86
CA ASN A 189 -17.77 17.84 -1.78
C ASN A 189 -17.73 18.99 -0.76
N GLN A 190 -16.62 19.72 -0.63
CA GLN A 190 -16.57 20.93 0.20
C GLN A 190 -17.22 22.15 -0.46
N LYS A 191 -17.29 22.20 -1.79
CA LYS A 191 -17.95 23.28 -2.53
C LYS A 191 -19.47 23.11 -2.58
N GLU A 192 -19.95 21.87 -2.64
CA GLU A 192 -21.39 21.56 -2.65
C GLU A 192 -22.08 21.81 -1.29
N HIS A 193 -21.34 21.81 -0.18
CA HIS A 193 -21.87 22.16 1.15
C HIS A 193 -21.78 23.65 1.51
N LEU A 194 -21.28 24.49 0.60
CA LEU A 194 -21.18 25.94 0.74
C LEU A 194 -22.11 26.71 -0.23
N GLN A 195 -22.99 26.01 -0.93
CA GLN A 195 -24.10 26.55 -1.72
C GLN A 195 -25.43 26.26 -1.01
#